data_AF-A0A9D2I6U8-F1
#
_entry.id   AF-A0A9D2I6U8-F1
#
_cell.length_a   1.000
_cell.length_b   1.000
_cell.length_c   1.000
_cell.angle_alpha   90.00
_cell.angle_beta   90.00
_cell.angle_gamma   90.00
#
_symmetry.space_group_name_H-M   'P 1'
#
loop_
_entity.id
_entity.type
_entity.pdbx_description
1 polymer ?
#
loop_
_entity_poly.entity_id
_entity_poly.type
_entity_poly.pdbx_seq_one_letter_code
_entity_poly.pdbx_strand_id
1 'polypeptide(L)'
;MSVTIVSDDEVLFSACYGDCESSDTLFFLGSASKSFTAVCIMQLAKDGKIDLEAPVAAYLPAATDGAGISVSQLLDHTSGLGRYQPLKN
;
A
#
# COMPACT_ATOMS: atom_id res chain seq x y z
N MET A 1 -14.32 18.65 -1.58
CA MET A 1 -12.91 18.53 -1.09
C MET A 1 -12.92 18.67 0.41
N SER A 2 -12.17 17.83 1.12
CA SER A 2 -11.89 17.96 2.56
C SER A 2 -10.39 18.14 2.75
N VAL A 3 -9.98 19.01 3.68
CA VAL A 3 -8.58 19.27 4.03
C VAL A 3 -8.45 19.27 5.54
N THR A 4 -7.45 18.53 6.05
CA THR A 4 -7.06 18.54 7.47
C THR A 4 -5.55 18.70 7.56
N ILE A 5 -5.08 19.61 8.41
CA ILE A 5 -3.66 19.86 8.69
C ILE A 5 -3.42 19.56 10.16
N VAL A 6 -2.46 18.68 10.43
CA VAL A 6 -2.10 18.22 11.78
C VAL A 6 -0.64 18.56 12.04
N SER A 7 -0.33 19.07 13.24
CA SER A 7 1.03 19.23 13.75
C SER A 7 1.12 18.52 15.09
N ASP A 8 2.11 17.64 15.23
CA ASP A 8 2.21 16.72 16.37
C ASP A 8 0.88 15.96 16.56
N ASP A 9 0.20 16.19 17.69
CA ASP A 9 -1.10 15.59 18.01
C ASP A 9 -2.28 16.59 17.90
N GLU A 10 -2.04 17.79 17.34
CA GLU A 10 -3.03 18.87 17.23
C GLU A 10 -3.52 19.07 15.78
N VAL A 11 -4.84 19.14 15.62
CA VAL A 11 -5.47 19.58 14.37
C VAL A 11 -5.43 21.10 14.30
N LEU A 12 -4.54 21.64 13.47
CA LEU A 12 -4.38 23.09 13.28
C LEU A 12 -5.46 23.69 12.38
N PHE A 13 -5.97 22.90 11.42
CA PHE A 13 -6.97 23.34 10.47
C PHE A 13 -7.78 22.15 9.93
N SER A 14 -9.09 22.31 9.82
CA SER A 14 -9.95 21.38 9.10
C SER A 14 -11.10 22.12 8.42
N ALA A 15 -11.31 21.86 7.13
CA ALA A 15 -12.38 22.50 6.37
C ALA A 15 -12.88 21.64 5.20
N CYS A 16 -14.14 21.86 4.83
CA CYS A 16 -14.79 21.26 3.68
C CYS A 16 -15.21 22.31 2.66
N TYR A 17 -15.04 21.97 1.38
CA TYR A 17 -15.30 22.82 0.23
C TYR A 17 -16.09 22.07 -0.85
N GLY A 18 -17.04 22.73 -1.50
CA GLY A 18 -17.90 22.10 -2.52
C GLY A 18 -18.82 21.04 -1.91
N ASP A 19 -18.98 19.91 -2.58
CA ASP A 19 -19.90 18.82 -2.18
C ASP A 19 -19.45 18.01 -0.95
N CYS A 20 -18.48 18.50 -0.17
CA CYS A 20 -18.16 17.90 1.13
C CYS A 20 -19.15 18.44 2.17
N GLU A 21 -19.98 17.58 2.75
CA GLU A 21 -20.96 17.98 3.78
C GLU A 21 -20.30 18.14 5.16
N SER A 22 -19.28 17.34 5.47
CA SER A 22 -18.57 17.36 6.76
C SER A 22 -17.22 16.62 6.71
N SER A 23 -16.42 16.73 7.77
CA SER A 23 -15.19 15.96 7.95
C SER A 23 -15.38 14.43 7.88
N ASP A 24 -16.60 13.95 8.09
CA ASP A 24 -16.95 12.52 8.04
C ASP A 24 -17.30 12.03 6.61
N THR A 25 -17.28 12.93 5.62
CA THR A 25 -17.50 12.58 4.22
C THR A 25 -16.46 11.55 3.76
N LEU A 26 -16.92 10.41 3.25
CA LEU A 26 -16.04 9.34 2.78
C LEU A 26 -15.46 9.65 1.39
N PHE A 27 -14.17 9.33 1.21
CA PHE A 27 -13.46 9.44 -0.07
C PHE A 27 -12.80 8.11 -0.45
N PHE A 28 -12.70 7.83 -1.75
CA PHE A 28 -11.89 6.72 -2.23
C PHE A 28 -10.39 7.06 -2.06
N LEU A 29 -9.70 6.30 -1.20
CA LEU A 29 -8.26 6.50 -0.93
C LEU A 29 -7.35 6.19 -2.14
N GLY A 30 -7.81 5.34 -3.06
CA GLY A 30 -7.03 4.95 -4.22
C GLY A 30 -5.65 4.40 -3.83
N SER A 31 -4.58 4.94 -4.43
CA SER A 31 -3.22 4.48 -4.15
C SER A 31 -2.73 4.76 -2.72
N ALA A 32 -3.37 5.65 -1.96
CA ALA A 32 -3.01 5.85 -0.55
C ALA A 32 -3.21 4.57 0.29
N SER A 33 -4.06 3.64 -0.16
CA SER A 33 -4.21 2.31 0.45
C SER A 33 -2.92 1.49 0.46
N LYS A 34 -1.94 1.75 -0.43
CA LYS A 34 -0.67 1.00 -0.50
C LYS A 34 0.15 1.14 0.77
N SER A 35 0.15 2.30 1.42
CA SER A 35 0.88 2.50 2.68
C SER A 35 0.36 1.58 3.78
N PHE A 36 -0.96 1.34 3.82
CA PHE A 36 -1.56 0.40 4.77
C PHE A 36 -1.19 -1.05 4.44
N THR A 37 -1.23 -1.44 3.16
CA THR A 37 -0.75 -2.76 2.72
C THR A 37 0.72 -2.97 3.08
N ALA A 38 1.58 -1.95 2.88
CA ALA A 38 2.98 -1.99 3.26
C ALA A 38 3.14 -2.19 4.77
N VAL A 39 2.37 -1.50 5.62
CA VAL A 39 2.37 -1.73 7.08
C VAL A 39 2.00 -3.17 7.42
N CYS A 40 0.98 -3.75 6.78
CA CYS A 40 0.62 -5.16 6.99
C CYS A 40 1.77 -6.10 6.61
N ILE A 41 2.45 -5.86 5.48
CA ILE A 41 3.61 -6.65 5.05
C ILE A 41 4.76 -6.52 6.05
N MET A 42 5.05 -5.30 6.52
CA MET A 42 6.11 -5.06 7.50
C MET A 42 5.81 -5.68 8.88
N GLN A 43 4.53 -5.73 9.28
CA GLN A 43 4.11 -6.47 10.48
C GLN A 43 4.36 -7.97 10.34
N LEU A 44 4.02 -8.55 9.19
CA LEU A 44 4.31 -9.96 8.90
C LEU A 44 5.82 -10.22 8.82
N ALA A 45 6.61 -9.27 8.31
CA ALA A 45 8.06 -9.37 8.28
C ALA A 45 8.67 -9.33 9.68
N LYS A 46 8.18 -8.43 10.53
CA LYS A 46 8.54 -8.39 11.96
C LYS A 46 8.23 -9.71 12.67
N ASP A 47 7.12 -10.35 12.34
CA ASP A 47 6.72 -11.67 12.88
C ASP A 47 7.51 -12.84 12.28
N GLY A 48 8.42 -12.60 11.32
CA GLY A 48 9.17 -13.64 10.61
C GLY A 48 8.32 -14.47 9.63
N LYS A 49 7.10 -14.02 9.30
CA LYS A 49 6.19 -14.70 8.36
C LYS A 49 6.47 -14.33 6.91
N ILE A 50 7.07 -13.16 6.69
CA ILE A 50 7.54 -12.68 5.39
C ILE A 50 9.02 -12.32 5.52
N ASP A 51 9.83 -12.78 4.57
CA ASP A 51 11.18 -12.29 4.34
C ASP A 51 11.11 -11.32 3.16
N LEU A 52 11.60 -10.09 3.36
CA LEU A 52 11.54 -9.04 2.35
C LEU A 52 12.43 -9.34 1.14
N GLU A 53 13.49 -10.11 1.35
CA GLU A 53 14.44 -10.48 0.30
C GLU A 53 14.10 -11.82 -0.35
N ALA A 54 13.12 -12.56 0.20
CA ALA A 54 12.64 -13.78 -0.42
C ALA A 54 11.88 -13.47 -1.73
N PRO A 55 11.96 -14.38 -2.72
CA PRO A 55 11.19 -14.26 -3.94
C PRO A 55 9.68 -14.32 -3.63
N VAL A 56 8.89 -13.52 -4.33
CA VAL A 56 7.42 -13.47 -4.20
C VAL A 56 6.79 -14.86 -4.38
N ALA A 57 7.37 -15.71 -5.24
CA ALA A 57 6.92 -17.07 -5.48
C ALA A 57 6.98 -17.97 -4.23
N ALA A 58 7.75 -17.61 -3.20
CA ALA A 58 7.76 -18.31 -1.91
C ALA A 58 6.41 -18.18 -1.17
N TYR A 59 5.68 -17.09 -1.40
CA TYR A 59 4.38 -16.80 -0.79
C TYR A 59 3.22 -16.96 -1.76
N LEU A 60 3.45 -16.68 -3.04
CA LEU A 60 2.46 -16.72 -4.11
C LEU A 60 3.03 -17.50 -5.31
N PRO A 61 3.01 -18.84 -5.30
CA PRO A 61 3.62 -19.66 -6.36
C PRO A 61 3.06 -19.41 -7.78
N ALA A 62 1.81 -18.94 -7.87
CA ALA A 62 1.15 -18.60 -9.13
C ALA A 62 1.53 -17.19 -9.68
N ALA A 63 2.35 -16.43 -8.96
CA ALA A 63 2.76 -15.10 -9.41
C ALA A 63 3.64 -15.20 -10.67
N THR A 64 3.21 -14.55 -11.75
CA THR A 64 4.05 -14.38 -12.94
C THR A 64 5.33 -13.63 -12.55
N ASP A 65 6.48 -14.13 -13.00
CA ASP A 65 7.82 -13.62 -12.69
C ASP A 65 8.19 -13.58 -11.19
N GLY A 66 7.36 -14.15 -10.31
CA GLY A 66 7.53 -14.08 -8.85
C GLY A 66 8.79 -14.77 -8.31
N ALA A 67 9.46 -15.61 -9.10
CA ALA A 67 10.74 -16.21 -8.73
C ALA A 67 11.92 -15.24 -8.84
N GLY A 68 11.79 -14.18 -9.65
CA GLY A 68 12.84 -13.18 -9.89
C GLY A 68 12.58 -11.83 -9.23
N ILE A 69 11.50 -11.72 -8.45
CA ILE A 69 11.07 -10.48 -7.79
C ILE A 69 11.05 -10.73 -6.29
N SER A 70 11.77 -9.92 -5.51
CA SER A 70 11.68 -9.93 -4.06
C SER A 70 10.42 -9.22 -3.56
N VAL A 71 10.03 -9.47 -2.31
CA VAL A 71 8.92 -8.74 -1.69
C VAL A 71 9.26 -7.24 -1.56
N SER A 72 10.52 -6.89 -1.24
CA SER A 72 10.98 -5.50 -1.16
C SER A 72 10.80 -4.74 -2.48
N GLN A 73 11.08 -5.39 -3.62
CA GLN A 73 10.89 -4.80 -4.96
C GLN A 73 9.42 -4.48 -5.30
N LEU A 74 8.46 -5.18 -4.67
CA LEU A 74 7.04 -4.83 -4.81
C LEU A 74 6.66 -3.61 -3.97
N LEU A 75 7.26 -3.45 -2.78
CA LEU A 75 6.98 -2.35 -1.86
C LEU A 75 7.55 -1.01 -2.34
N ASP A 76 8.71 -1.04 -3.01
CA ASP A 76 9.43 0.15 -3.44
C ASP A 76 9.27 0.51 -4.93
N HIS A 77 8.42 -0.23 -5.65
CA HIS A 77 8.15 -0.06 -7.08
C HIS A 77 9.36 -0.31 -8.00
N THR A 78 10.25 -1.25 -7.66
CA THR A 78 11.42 -1.60 -8.49
C THR A 78 11.37 -2.99 -9.13
N SER A 79 10.24 -3.69 -9.03
CA SER A 79 10.05 -5.05 -9.58
C SER A 79 10.07 -5.16 -11.11
N GLY A 80 9.95 -4.04 -11.83
CA GLY A 80 9.86 -4.03 -13.30
C GLY A 80 8.53 -4.56 -13.87
N LEU A 81 7.53 -4.83 -13.02
CA LEU A 81 6.21 -5.27 -13.46
C LEU A 81 5.47 -4.19 -14.25
N GLY A 82 4.75 -4.61 -15.28
CA GLY A 82 3.84 -3.75 -16.03
C GLY A 82 2.57 -3.43 -15.22
N ARG A 83 1.73 -2.53 -15.75
CA ARG A 83 0.50 -2.08 -15.07
C ARG A 83 -0.48 -3.23 -14.73
N TYR A 84 -0.50 -4.26 -15.57
CA TYR A 84 -1.26 -5.49 -15.34
C TYR A 84 -0.41 -6.69 -15.75
N GLN A 85 -0.15 -7.58 -14.81
CA GLN A 85 0.48 -8.87 -15.05
C GLN A 85 -0.47 -9.96 -14.54
N PRO A 86 -0.89 -10.90 -15.40
CA PRO A 86 -1.80 -11.96 -14.99
C PRO A 86 -1.10 -12.94 -14.02
N LEU A 87 -1.87 -13.66 -13.22
CA LEU A 87 -1.36 -14.85 -12.51
C LEU A 87 -1.20 -16.01 -13.51
N LYS A 88 -0.23 -16.88 -13.27
CA LYS A 88 -0.11 -18.14 -14.03
C LYS A 88 -1.26 -19.05 -13.62
N ASN A 89 -2.02 -19.52 -14.61
CA ASN A 89 -3.05 -20.54 -14.44
C ASN A 89 -2.43 -21.91 -14.14
#